data_AF-A0A7Z1Q725-F1
#
_entry.id   AF-A0A7Z1Q725-F1
#
_cell.length_a   1.000
_cell.length_b   1.000
_cell.length_c   1.000
_cell.angle_alpha   90.00
_cell.angle_beta   90.00
_cell.angle_gamma   90.00
#
_symmetry.space_group_name_H-M   'P 1'
#
loop_
_entity.id
_entity.type
_entity.pdbx_description
1 polymer ?
#
loop_
_entity_poly.entity_id
_entity_poly.type
_entity_poly.pdbx_seq_one_letter_code
_entity_poly.pdbx_strand_id
1 'polypeptide(L)'
;TLRGMLNNDLKATADAVLSLVKDGATDGVQIDPTLFSEYHVRSVPALVVFCDRGYDIIRGNLRVKQALEKVATAGDCRQVAGEILQQNKR
;
A
#
# COMPACT_ATOMS: atom_id res chain seq x y z
N THR A 1 14.27 -18.95 -16.52
CA THR A 1 14.85 -17.76 -15.86
C THR A 1 13.73 -16.81 -15.50
N LEU A 2 13.61 -16.40 -14.23
CA LEU A 2 12.64 -15.40 -13.78
C LEU A 2 13.06 -14.02 -14.32
N ARG A 3 12.55 -13.67 -15.50
CA ARG A 3 12.77 -12.35 -16.11
C ARG A 3 11.95 -11.31 -15.36
N GLY A 4 12.59 -10.18 -15.03
CA GLY A 4 11.97 -9.09 -14.26
C GLY A 4 12.56 -8.88 -12.86
N MET A 5 13.49 -9.74 -12.42
CA MET A 5 14.25 -9.56 -11.18
C MET A 5 15.61 -8.93 -11.46
N LEU A 6 16.14 -8.18 -10.49
CA LEU A 6 17.49 -7.63 -10.54
C LEU A 6 18.48 -8.78 -10.78
N ASN A 7 19.16 -8.74 -11.92
CA ASN A 7 20.10 -9.78 -12.36
C ASN A 7 19.50 -11.21 -12.44
N ASN A 8 18.17 -11.34 -12.59
CA ASN A 8 17.44 -12.61 -12.46
C ASN A 8 17.62 -13.30 -11.09
N ASP A 9 17.99 -12.56 -10.05
CA ASP A 9 18.23 -13.04 -8.70
C ASP A 9 17.20 -12.45 -7.72
N LEU A 10 16.47 -13.34 -7.05
CA LEU A 10 15.40 -12.98 -6.14
C LEU A 10 15.93 -12.38 -4.82
N LYS A 11 17.08 -12.85 -4.33
CA LYS A 11 17.74 -12.32 -3.13
C LYS A 11 18.23 -10.90 -3.39
N ALA A 12 18.92 -10.69 -4.53
CA ALA A 12 19.40 -9.37 -4.91
C ALA A 12 18.26 -8.36 -5.07
N THR A 13 17.14 -8.82 -5.63
CA THR A 13 15.93 -7.99 -5.77
C THR A 13 15.31 -7.67 -4.40
N ALA A 14 15.21 -8.66 -3.50
CA ALA A 14 14.69 -8.47 -2.16
C ALA A 14 15.55 -7.52 -1.32
N ASP A 15 16.88 -7.64 -1.41
CA ASP A 15 17.82 -6.76 -0.71
C ASP A 15 17.68 -5.31 -1.21
N ALA A 16 17.59 -5.10 -2.53
CA ALA A 16 17.42 -3.77 -3.13
C ALA A 16 16.07 -3.14 -2.72
N VAL A 17 14.99 -3.92 -2.74
CA VAL A 17 13.68 -3.48 -2.26
C VAL A 17 13.72 -3.17 -0.76
N LEU A 18 14.39 -3.99 0.05
CA LEU A 18 14.52 -3.76 1.49
C LEU A 18 15.32 -2.48 1.80
N SER A 19 16.36 -2.15 1.02
CA SER A 19 17.06 -0.87 1.17
C SER A 19 16.13 0.33 0.88
N LEU A 20 15.29 0.26 -0.15
CA LEU A 20 14.31 1.31 -0.45
C LEU A 20 13.27 1.47 0.68
N VAL A 21 12.90 0.37 1.33
CA VAL A 21 11.98 0.36 2.47
C VAL A 21 12.60 1.01 3.71
N LYS A 22 13.89 0.77 3.96
CA LYS A 22 14.64 1.38 5.08
C LYS A 22 14.76 2.90 4.94
N ASP A 23 14.83 3.41 3.72
CA ASP A 23 14.92 4.85 3.42
C ASP A 23 13.56 5.58 3.51
N GLY A 24 12.54 4.93 4.08
CA GLY A 24 11.25 5.53 4.39
C GLY A 24 10.25 5.55 3.22
N ALA A 25 10.53 4.84 2.12
CA ALA A 25 9.74 4.96 0.90
C ALA A 25 8.40 4.21 0.92
N THR A 26 8.18 3.16 1.73
CA THR A 26 6.89 2.45 1.92
C THR A 26 7.06 1.28 2.89
N ASP A 27 5.99 0.88 3.60
CA ASP A 27 5.87 -0.47 4.20
C ASP A 27 6.22 -1.51 3.13
N GLY A 28 7.20 -2.39 3.39
CA GLY A 28 7.84 -3.21 2.36
C GLY A 28 6.96 -4.17 1.56
N VAL A 29 7.59 -4.87 0.61
CA VAL A 29 6.91 -5.83 -0.28
C VAL A 29 6.49 -7.07 0.51
N GLN A 30 5.28 -7.02 1.09
CA GLN A 30 4.58 -8.18 1.65
C GLN A 30 3.62 -8.74 0.59
N ILE A 31 4.16 -9.14 -0.55
CA ILE A 31 3.42 -9.90 -1.57
C ILE A 31 4.27 -11.12 -1.88
N ASP A 32 3.82 -12.29 -1.42
CA ASP A 32 4.37 -13.57 -1.86
C ASP A 32 3.69 -13.97 -3.18
N PRO A 33 4.40 -13.93 -4.32
CA PRO A 33 3.81 -14.24 -5.62
C PRO A 33 3.35 -15.70 -5.73
N THR A 34 3.98 -16.62 -4.98
CA THR A 34 3.65 -18.05 -4.99
C THR A 34 2.30 -18.26 -4.34
N LEU A 35 2.09 -17.71 -3.14
CA LEU A 35 0.81 -17.83 -2.43
C LEU A 35 -0.33 -17.12 -3.18
N PHE A 36 -0.06 -15.98 -3.83
CA PHE A 36 -1.07 -15.30 -4.65
C PHE A 36 -1.48 -16.15 -5.86
N SER A 37 -0.52 -16.82 -6.51
CA SER A 37 -0.81 -17.73 -7.62
C SER A 37 -1.54 -18.99 -7.14
N GLU A 38 -1.08 -19.60 -6.04
CA GLU A 38 -1.67 -20.81 -5.46
C GLU A 38 -3.12 -20.58 -5.04
N TYR A 39 -3.37 -19.50 -4.30
CA TYR A 39 -4.71 -19.13 -3.84
C TYR A 39 -5.50 -18.30 -4.85
N HIS A 40 -4.98 -18.11 -6.08
CA HIS A 40 -5.64 -17.37 -7.15
C HIS A 40 -6.09 -15.95 -6.74
N VAL A 41 -5.30 -15.29 -5.88
CA VAL A 41 -5.54 -13.91 -5.44
C VAL A 41 -5.17 -12.94 -6.57
N ARG A 42 -6.19 -12.44 -7.27
CA ARG A 42 -6.02 -11.51 -8.41
C ARG A 42 -6.03 -10.04 -8.02
N SER A 43 -6.51 -9.72 -6.82
CA SER A 43 -6.61 -8.34 -6.33
C SER A 43 -6.53 -8.31 -4.82
N VAL A 44 -5.86 -7.28 -4.29
CA VAL A 44 -5.85 -6.98 -2.85
C VAL A 44 -6.82 -5.83 -2.54
N PRO A 45 -7.42 -5.80 -1.33
CA PRO A 45 -8.24 -4.69 -0.91
C PRO A 45 -7.51 -3.35 -0.99
N ALA A 46 -8.27 -2.31 -1.34
CA ALA A 46 -7.79 -0.93 -1.39
C ALA A 46 -8.84 0.03 -0.81
N LEU A 47 -8.38 0.99 -0.02
CA LEU A 47 -9.15 2.18 0.33
C LEU A 47 -8.83 3.27 -0.69
N VAL A 48 -9.87 3.86 -1.27
CA VAL A 48 -9.74 5.03 -2.16
C VAL A 48 -10.49 6.19 -1.54
N VAL A 49 -9.81 7.33 -1.38
CA VAL A 49 -10.40 8.57 -0.87
C VAL A 49 -10.42 9.57 -2.01
N PHE A 50 -11.60 10.02 -2.40
CA PHE A 50 -11.80 11.01 -3.46
C PHE A 50 -11.88 12.42 -2.87
N CYS A 51 -11.33 13.39 -3.59
CA CYS A 51 -11.46 14.82 -3.32
C CYS A 51 -11.38 15.62 -4.62
N ASP A 52 -11.61 16.93 -4.58
CA ASP A 52 -11.65 17.77 -5.79
C ASP A 52 -10.35 17.75 -6.60
N ARG A 53 -9.23 17.39 -5.97
CA ARG A 53 -7.90 17.30 -6.60
C ARG A 53 -7.60 15.93 -7.23
N GLY A 54 -8.46 14.93 -7.04
CA GLY A 54 -8.25 13.56 -7.52
C GLY A 54 -8.57 12.51 -6.46
N TYR A 55 -7.65 11.57 -6.23
CA TYR A 55 -7.83 10.52 -5.22
C TYR A 55 -6.50 10.05 -4.60
N ASP A 56 -6.57 9.69 -3.33
CA ASP A 56 -5.54 8.91 -2.65
C ASP A 56 -5.93 7.43 -2.62
N ILE A 57 -4.94 6.53 -2.74
CA ILE A 57 -5.16 5.08 -2.69
C ILE A 57 -4.21 4.41 -1.70
N ILE A 58 -4.77 3.62 -0.79
CA ILE A 58 -4.02 2.76 0.13
C ILE A 58 -4.40 1.31 -0.14
N ARG A 59 -3.40 0.49 -0.46
CA ARG A 59 -3.58 -0.95 -0.70
C ARG A 59 -3.02 -1.76 0.45
N GLY A 60 -3.61 -2.93 0.69
CA GLY A 60 -3.09 -3.91 1.64
C GLY A 60 -3.96 -4.12 2.87
N ASN A 61 -3.40 -4.81 3.85
CA ASN A 61 -4.12 -5.26 5.05
C ASN A 61 -4.08 -4.21 6.16
N LEU A 62 -4.83 -3.13 5.98
CA LEU A 62 -5.02 -2.10 7.00
C LEU A 62 -6.49 -1.99 7.37
N ARG A 63 -6.77 -1.72 8.66
CA ARG A 63 -8.13 -1.34 9.06
C ARG A 63 -8.48 -0.01 8.38
N VAL A 64 -9.75 0.15 8.00
CA VAL A 64 -10.23 1.37 7.32
C VAL A 64 -9.84 2.64 8.06
N LYS A 65 -9.99 2.65 9.40
CA LYS A 65 -9.57 3.78 10.25
C LYS A 65 -8.08 4.11 10.11
N GLN A 66 -7.20 3.10 10.15
CA GLN A 66 -5.75 3.30 10.02
C GLN A 66 -5.38 3.82 8.63
N ALA A 67 -6.04 3.30 7.58
CA ALA A 67 -5.83 3.80 6.23
C ALA A 67 -6.29 5.27 6.10
N LEU A 68 -7.46 5.62 6.63
CA LEU A 68 -7.92 7.02 6.68
C LEU A 68 -6.98 7.92 7.48
N GLU A 69 -6.42 7.45 8.62
CA GLU A 69 -5.43 8.20 9.41
C GLU A 69 -4.15 8.47 8.60
N LYS A 70 -3.69 7.49 7.82
CA LYS A 70 -2.55 7.68 6.90
C LYS A 70 -2.86 8.76 5.84
N VAL A 71 -4.04 8.71 5.21
CA VAL A 71 -4.48 9.74 4.25
C VAL A 71 -4.60 11.11 4.92
N ALA A 72 -5.20 11.20 6.11
CA ALA A 72 -5.35 12.45 6.85
C ALA A 72 -3.99 13.08 7.24
N THR A 73 -2.97 12.25 7.46
CA THR A 73 -1.64 12.71 7.86
C THR A 73 -0.81 13.21 6.66
N ALA A 74 -0.79 12.43 5.57
CA ALA A 74 0.18 12.60 4.48
C ALA A 74 -0.42 12.63 3.06
N GLY A 75 -1.72 12.38 2.89
CA GLY A 75 -2.38 12.34 1.58
C GLY A 75 -2.86 13.71 1.08
N ASP A 76 -3.17 13.78 -0.21
CA ASP A 76 -3.75 14.97 -0.83
C ASP A 76 -5.22 15.18 -0.44
N CYS A 77 -5.97 14.11 -0.27
CA CYS A 77 -7.35 14.12 0.22
C CYS A 77 -7.44 14.12 1.76
N ARG A 78 -6.41 14.62 2.44
CA ARG A 78 -6.30 14.71 3.91
C ARG A 78 -7.50 15.31 4.62
N GLN A 79 -8.10 16.35 4.05
CA GLN A 79 -9.27 17.02 4.66
C GLN A 79 -10.49 16.08 4.66
N VAL A 80 -10.81 15.48 3.51
CA VAL A 80 -11.93 14.53 3.36
C VAL A 80 -11.72 13.32 4.27
N ALA A 81 -10.51 12.77 4.32
CA ALA A 81 -10.19 11.66 5.24
C ALA A 81 -10.38 12.05 6.71
N GLY A 82 -9.98 13.28 7.08
CA GLY A 82 -10.19 13.84 8.41
C GLY A 82 -11.68 13.94 8.78
N GLU A 83 -12.52 14.43 7.87
CA GLU A 83 -13.97 14.55 8.07
C GLU A 83 -14.62 13.17 8.29
N ILE A 84 -14.29 12.18 7.46
CA ILE A 84 -14.78 10.80 7.60
C ILE A 84 -14.37 10.22 8.96
N LEU A 85 -13.13 10.47 9.40
CA LEU A 85 -12.65 10.00 10.71
C LEU A 85 -13.41 10.62 11.89
N GLN A 86 -13.88 11.87 11.78
CA GLN A 86 -14.69 12.49 12.84
C GLN A 86 -16.13 11.98 12.85
N GLN A 87 -16.72 11.73 11.66
CA GLN A 87 -18.07 11.18 11.55
C GLN A 87 -18.17 9.78 12.19
N ASN A 88 -17.13 8.96 12.05
CA ASN A 88 -17.06 7.60 12.59
C ASN A 88 -16.67 7.51 14.08
N LYS A 89 -16.55 8.64 14.79
CA LYS A 89 -16.34 8.66 16.25
C LYS A 89 -17.65 8.77 17.05
N ARG A 90 -18.78 8.97 16.38
CA ARG A 90 -20.11 9.02 16.99
C ARG A 90 -20.70 7.63 17.20
#